data_AF-A0AA39K1B4-F1
#
_entry.id   AF-A0AA39K1B4-F1
#
_cell.length_a   1.000
_cell.length_b   1.000
_cell.length_c   1.000
_cell.angle_alpha   90.00
_cell.angle_beta   90.00
_cell.angle_gamma   90.00
#
_symmetry.space_group_name_H-M   'P 1'
#
loop_
_entity.id
_entity.type
_entity.pdbx_description
1 polymer ?
#
loop_
_entity_poly.entity_id
_entity_poly.type
_entity_poly.pdbx_seq_one_letter_code
_entity_poly.pdbx_strand_id
1 'polypeptide(L)'
;MIIVTFIRHGESTDNPKAVWGGWKDAPLSDLGRKQARALGEHFASTKIDVIYASPLLRAHHTGKAVQDNQPKPPPLIRNTNLREQHFGIAEGYPWCYTFPDGMSRDECYKSNIFPAFFRPFEQISWWGEYR
;
A
#
# COMPACT_ATOMS: atom_id res chain seq x y z
N MET A 1 -19.44 -4.80 -21.84
CA MET A 1 -18.64 -3.70 -21.22
C MET A 1 -17.94 -4.27 -20.01
N ILE A 2 -16.65 -3.96 -19.81
CA ILE A 2 -15.87 -4.39 -18.65
C ILE A 2 -15.52 -3.13 -17.86
N ILE A 3 -15.73 -3.16 -16.54
CA ILE A 3 -15.32 -2.10 -15.63
C ILE A 3 -14.21 -2.66 -14.76
N VAL A 4 -13.10 -1.94 -14.66
CA VAL A 4 -11.97 -2.29 -13.79
C VAL A 4 -11.77 -1.16 -12.80
N THR A 5 -11.85 -1.48 -11.51
CA THR A 5 -11.66 -0.52 -10.42
C THR A 5 -10.35 -0.83 -9.72
N PHE A 6 -9.44 0.15 -9.69
CA PHE A 6 -8.16 0.04 -8.99
C PHE A 6 -8.28 0.67 -7.60
N ILE A 7 -7.87 -0.08 -6.59
CA ILE A 7 -7.92 0.34 -5.19
C ILE A 7 -6.55 0.11 -4.56
N ARG A 8 -5.96 1.18 -3.99
CA ARG A 8 -4.79 1.04 -3.13
C ARG A 8 -5.21 0.43 -1.79
N HIS A 9 -4.36 -0.42 -1.22
CA HIS A 9 -4.59 -0.94 0.13
C HIS A 9 -4.74 0.18 1.16
N GLY A 10 -5.48 -0.07 2.24
CA GLY A 10 -5.51 0.83 3.40
C GLY A 10 -4.12 0.97 4.04
N GLU A 11 -3.93 1.97 4.89
CA GLU A 11 -2.65 2.24 5.54
C GLU A 11 -2.07 0.97 6.20
N SER A 12 -0.81 0.65 5.89
CA SER A 12 -0.07 -0.42 6.56
C SER A 12 0.67 0.12 7.79
N THR A 13 1.11 -0.77 8.68
CA THR A 13 1.93 -0.40 9.84
C THR A 13 3.28 0.23 9.46
N ASP A 14 3.72 0.08 8.20
CA ASP A 14 4.99 0.62 7.72
C ASP A 14 4.85 1.91 6.90
N ASN A 15 3.64 2.23 6.41
CA ASN A 15 3.39 3.50 5.72
C ASN A 15 3.76 4.74 6.54
N PRO A 16 3.44 4.85 7.85
CA PRO A 16 3.80 6.03 8.64
C PRO A 16 5.28 6.08 9.03
N LYS A 17 6.05 5.01 8.82
CA LYS A 17 7.44 4.91 9.30
C LYS A 17 8.50 5.43 8.31
N ALA A 18 8.09 5.94 7.15
CA ALA A 18 9.00 6.36 6.07
C ALA A 18 10.07 5.30 5.72
N VAL A 19 9.67 4.02 5.69
CA VAL A 19 10.52 2.88 5.30
C VAL A 19 10.04 2.26 3.99
N TRP A 20 10.94 1.59 3.26
CA TRP A 20 10.56 0.86 2.05
C TRP A 20 9.69 -0.35 2.42
N GLY A 21 8.42 -0.31 2.03
CA GLY A 21 7.42 -1.32 2.42
C GLY A 21 7.35 -2.56 1.53
N GLY A 22 7.90 -2.51 0.32
CA GLY A 22 8.03 -3.58 -0.69
C GLY A 22 7.27 -4.90 -0.47
N TRP A 23 7.99 -6.01 -0.43
CA TRP A 23 7.43 -7.35 -0.17
C TRP A 23 7.39 -7.70 1.31
N LYS A 24 8.00 -6.89 2.17
CA LYS A 24 7.80 -6.93 3.62
C LYS A 24 6.31 -6.94 3.92
N ASP A 25 5.85 -8.02 4.53
CA ASP A 25 4.43 -8.32 4.64
C ASP A 25 3.76 -7.57 5.81
N ALA A 26 3.88 -6.25 5.80
CA ALA A 26 3.31 -5.38 6.83
C ALA A 26 1.77 -5.47 6.80
N PRO A 27 1.11 -5.72 7.94
CA PRO A 27 -0.34 -5.73 8.04
C PRO A 27 -0.92 -4.30 7.95
N LEU A 28 -2.25 -4.21 7.86
CA LEU A 28 -2.97 -2.94 8.01
C LEU A 28 -2.78 -2.37 9.42
N SER A 29 -2.55 -1.06 9.51
CA SER A 29 -2.63 -0.31 10.76
C SER A 29 -4.08 -0.26 11.27
N ASP A 30 -4.28 0.27 12.48
CA ASP A 30 -5.62 0.49 13.03
C ASP A 30 -6.45 1.42 12.14
N LEU A 31 -5.82 2.46 11.60
CA LEU A 31 -6.43 3.34 10.60
C LEU A 31 -6.71 2.59 9.29
N GLY A 32 -5.76 1.79 8.80
CA GLY A 32 -5.95 0.99 7.60
C GLY A 32 -7.10 -0.01 7.70
N ARG A 33 -7.34 -0.60 8.89
CA ARG A 33 -8.49 -1.47 9.13
C ARG A 33 -9.81 -0.70 9.10
N LYS A 34 -9.85 0.55 9.60
CA LYS A 34 -11.02 1.43 9.48
C LYS A 34 -11.27 1.82 8.02
N GLN A 35 -10.21 2.17 7.27
CA GLN A 35 -10.30 2.49 5.84
C GLN A 35 -10.83 1.29 5.03
N ALA A 36 -10.31 0.09 5.27
CA ALA A 36 -10.77 -1.13 4.61
C ALA A 36 -12.25 -1.43 4.91
N ARG A 37 -12.69 -1.21 6.16
CA ARG A 37 -14.11 -1.34 6.53
C ARG A 37 -14.99 -0.36 5.77
N ALA A 38 -14.65 0.93 5.78
CA ALA A 38 -15.42 1.96 5.08
C ALA A 38 -15.49 1.68 3.56
N LEU A 39 -14.39 1.18 2.98
CA LEU A 39 -14.37 0.71 1.60
C LEU A 39 -15.36 -0.44 1.37
N GLY A 40 -15.38 -1.44 2.25
CA GLY A 40 -16.33 -2.54 2.17
C GLY A 40 -17.78 -2.08 2.20
N GLU A 41 -18.11 -1.18 3.13
CA GLU A 41 -19.44 -0.56 3.25
C GLU A 41 -19.82 0.21 1.98
N HIS A 42 -18.89 0.98 1.40
CA HIS A 42 -19.11 1.73 0.17
C HIS A 42 -19.46 0.82 -1.02
N PHE A 43 -18.79 -0.32 -1.14
CA PHE A 43 -19.00 -1.26 -2.24
C PHE A 43 -20.15 -2.26 -2.00
N ALA A 44 -20.81 -2.26 -0.84
CA ALA A 44 -21.80 -3.28 -0.47
C ALA A 44 -22.95 -3.45 -1.49
N SER A 45 -23.38 -2.38 -2.15
CA SER A 45 -24.44 -2.41 -3.18
C SER A 45 -23.91 -2.48 -4.61
N THR A 46 -22.60 -2.35 -4.81
CA THR A 46 -21.97 -2.45 -6.13
C THR A 46 -21.75 -3.91 -6.48
N LYS A 47 -22.29 -4.35 -7.62
CA LYS A 47 -22.07 -5.71 -8.10
C LYS A 47 -20.60 -5.90 -8.48
N ILE A 48 -19.93 -6.82 -7.80
CA ILE A 48 -18.55 -7.22 -8.10
C ILE A 48 -18.55 -8.69 -8.54
N ASP A 49 -18.08 -8.98 -9.75
CA ASP A 49 -18.02 -10.35 -10.26
C ASP A 49 -16.77 -11.11 -9.76
N VAL A 50 -15.64 -10.41 -9.55
CA VAL A 50 -14.38 -11.00 -9.07
C VAL A 50 -13.49 -9.94 -8.43
N ILE A 51 -12.73 -10.30 -7.39
CA ILE A 51 -11.72 -9.45 -6.76
C ILE A 51 -10.35 -10.11 -6.94
N TYR A 52 -9.38 -9.33 -7.43
CA TYR A 52 -7.97 -9.72 -7.44
C TYR A 52 -7.19 -8.88 -6.43
N ALA A 53 -6.36 -9.51 -5.62
CA ALA A 53 -5.50 -8.82 -4.67
C ALA A 53 -4.10 -9.43 -4.65
N SER A 54 -3.10 -8.59 -4.35
CA SER A 54 -1.78 -9.08 -3.97
C SER A 54 -1.89 -10.06 -2.78
N PRO A 55 -1.02 -11.07 -2.68
CA PRO A 55 -0.95 -11.94 -1.51
C PRO A 55 -0.50 -11.21 -0.24
N LEU A 56 0.07 -10.00 -0.34
CA LEU A 56 0.51 -9.22 0.82
C LEU A 56 -0.68 -8.83 1.70
N LEU A 57 -0.55 -9.00 3.02
CA LEU A 57 -1.59 -8.86 4.04
C LEU A 57 -2.38 -7.56 3.88
N ARG A 58 -1.70 -6.43 3.72
CA ARG A 58 -2.34 -5.12 3.55
C ARG A 58 -3.32 -5.07 2.38
N ALA A 59 -2.93 -5.56 1.20
CA ALA A 59 -3.80 -5.57 0.03
C ALA A 59 -4.88 -6.66 0.14
N HIS A 60 -4.50 -7.84 0.62
CA HIS A 60 -5.44 -8.95 0.78
C HIS A 60 -6.56 -8.60 1.76
N HIS A 61 -6.25 -8.01 2.92
CA HIS A 61 -7.24 -7.63 3.91
C HIS A 61 -8.11 -6.46 3.46
N THR A 62 -7.58 -5.52 2.67
CA THR A 62 -8.43 -4.49 2.03
C THR A 62 -9.43 -5.11 1.05
N GLY A 63 -8.99 -6.03 0.17
CA GLY A 63 -9.90 -6.73 -0.74
C GLY A 63 -10.89 -7.65 -0.03
N LYS A 64 -10.47 -8.28 1.07
CA LYS A 64 -11.33 -9.12 1.92
C LYS A 64 -12.45 -8.32 2.57
N ALA A 65 -12.18 -7.09 3.01
CA ALA A 65 -13.22 -6.22 3.56
C ALA A 65 -14.31 -5.88 2.54
N VAL A 66 -13.95 -5.72 1.25
CA VAL A 66 -14.92 -5.58 0.16
C VAL A 66 -15.71 -6.87 -0.04
N GLN A 67 -15.02 -8.02 -0.13
CA GLN A 67 -15.66 -9.32 -0.28
C GLN A 67 -16.70 -9.60 0.82
N ASP A 68 -16.36 -9.30 2.07
CA ASP A 68 -17.18 -9.60 3.26
C ASP A 68 -18.44 -8.75 3.36
N ASN A 69 -18.49 -7.60 2.68
CA ASN A 69 -19.67 -6.73 2.64
C ASN A 69 -20.55 -6.97 1.41
N GLN A 70 -20.19 -7.91 0.52
CA GLN A 70 -21.04 -8.28 -0.61
C GLN A 70 -22.19 -9.20 -0.15
N PRO A 71 -23.44 -8.95 -0.57
CA PRO A 71 -24.57 -9.84 -0.28
C PRO A 71 -24.33 -11.28 -0.74
N LYS A 72 -23.61 -11.43 -1.87
CA LYS A 72 -23.07 -12.69 -2.37
C LYS A 72 -21.57 -12.51 -2.59
N PRO A 73 -20.71 -12.97 -1.66
CA PRO A 73 -19.27 -12.81 -1.76
C PRO A 73 -18.70 -13.33 -3.08
N PRO A 74 -18.06 -12.49 -3.92
CA PRO A 74 -17.40 -12.94 -5.13
C PRO A 74 -16.09 -13.66 -4.79
N PRO A 75 -15.47 -14.39 -5.74
CA PRO A 75 -14.13 -14.93 -5.55
C PRO A 75 -13.10 -13.84 -5.26
N LEU A 76 -12.28 -14.06 -4.24
CA LEU A 76 -11.10 -13.24 -3.92
C LEU A 76 -9.84 -14.02 -4.29
N ILE A 77 -9.24 -13.66 -5.42
CA ILE A 77 -8.10 -14.35 -6.00
C ILE A 77 -6.82 -13.63 -5.60
N ARG A 78 -5.92 -14.36 -4.92
CA ARG A 78 -4.56 -13.89 -4.64
C ARG A 78 -3.72 -13.99 -5.90
N ASN A 79 -3.14 -12.88 -6.35
CA ASN A 79 -2.31 -12.82 -7.54
C ASN A 79 -0.94 -12.21 -7.23
N THR A 80 0.12 -13.02 -7.36
CA THR A 80 1.52 -12.63 -7.08
C THR A 80 2.04 -11.54 -8.02
N ASN A 81 1.42 -11.36 -9.19
CA ASN A 81 1.79 -10.32 -10.16
C ASN A 81 1.25 -8.94 -9.78
N LEU A 82 0.41 -8.85 -8.74
CA LEU A 82 -0.11 -7.59 -8.18
C LEU A 82 0.68 -7.11 -6.97
N ARG A 83 1.79 -7.78 -6.62
CA ARG A 83 2.64 -7.35 -5.50
C ARG A 83 3.24 -5.97 -5.79
N GLU A 84 3.56 -5.27 -4.70
CA GLU A 84 4.36 -4.06 -4.75
C GLU A 84 5.73 -4.34 -5.40
N GLN A 85 6.46 -3.30 -5.80
CA GLN A 85 7.86 -3.43 -6.17
C GLN A 85 8.67 -4.09 -5.05
N HIS A 86 9.54 -5.03 -5.42
CA HIS A 86 10.52 -5.61 -4.51
C HIS A 86 11.70 -4.65 -4.38
N PHE A 87 11.92 -4.10 -3.19
CA PHE A 87 13.02 -3.15 -2.97
C PHE A 87 14.32 -3.84 -2.49
N GLY A 88 14.31 -5.17 -2.40
CA GLY A 88 15.49 -5.96 -2.04
C GLY A 88 16.05 -5.57 -0.67
N ILE A 89 17.35 -5.29 -0.61
CA ILE A 89 18.05 -4.97 0.66
C ILE A 89 17.52 -3.70 1.35
N ALA A 90 16.79 -2.85 0.63
CA ALA A 90 16.25 -1.61 1.17
C ALA A 90 14.98 -1.82 2.01
N GLU A 91 14.32 -2.99 1.89
CA GLU A 91 13.05 -3.23 2.58
C GLU A 91 13.18 -3.14 4.10
N GLY A 92 12.26 -2.39 4.72
CA GLY A 92 12.29 -2.12 6.16
C GLY A 92 13.28 -1.04 6.60
N TYR A 93 14.11 -0.53 5.70
CA TYR A 93 15.01 0.60 5.98
C TYR A 93 14.41 1.94 5.54
N PRO A 94 14.86 3.05 6.16
CA PRO A 94 14.41 4.39 5.81
C PRO A 94 14.67 4.76 4.35
N TRP A 95 13.74 5.52 3.78
CA TRP A 95 13.91 6.22 2.52
C TRP A 95 13.90 7.73 2.72
N CYS A 96 14.55 8.44 1.80
CA CYS A 96 14.54 9.90 1.79
C CYS A 96 14.55 10.46 0.35
N TYR A 97 13.98 11.66 0.17
CA TYR A 97 14.10 12.45 -1.07
C TYR A 97 15.27 13.45 -1.01
N THR A 98 15.65 13.82 0.20
CA THR A 98 16.77 14.72 0.52
C THR A 98 17.72 13.96 1.41
N PHE A 99 19.00 14.02 1.13
CA PHE A 99 19.99 13.38 1.98
C PHE A 99 20.01 14.07 3.36
N PRO A 100 19.92 13.31 4.47
CA PRO A 100 20.07 13.87 5.81
C PRO A 100 21.42 14.57 5.95
N ASP A 101 21.49 15.70 6.66
CA ASP A 101 22.72 16.42 7.02
C ASP A 101 23.74 16.64 5.88
N GLY A 102 23.28 16.74 4.63
CA GLY A 102 24.16 16.89 3.48
C GLY A 102 24.99 15.64 3.12
N MET A 103 24.63 14.47 3.67
CA MET A 103 25.28 13.20 3.38
C MET A 103 25.33 12.94 1.87
N SER A 104 26.42 12.34 1.42
CA SER A 104 26.51 11.71 0.12
C SER A 104 25.61 10.47 0.05
N ARG A 105 25.34 10.01 -1.17
CA ARG A 105 24.59 8.77 -1.39
C ARG A 105 25.29 7.54 -0.78
N ASP A 106 26.62 7.50 -0.86
CA ASP A 106 27.40 6.39 -0.32
C ASP A 106 27.34 6.36 1.21
N GLU A 107 27.33 7.53 1.86
CA GLU A 107 27.14 7.63 3.31
C GLU A 107 25.73 7.21 3.74
N CYS A 108 24.70 7.53 2.94
CA CYS A 108 23.36 7.03 3.16
C CYS A 108 23.33 5.49 3.13
N TYR A 109 23.89 4.88 2.09
CA TYR A 109 23.90 3.41 1.96
C TYR A 109 24.69 2.74 3.09
N LYS A 110 25.83 3.30 3.50
CA LYS A 110 26.60 2.81 4.65
C LYS A 110 25.81 2.90 5.97
N SER A 111 24.88 3.85 6.06
CA SER A 111 24.00 4.07 7.20
C SER A 111 22.65 3.36 7.08
N ASN A 112 22.49 2.46 6.09
CA ASN A 112 21.23 1.79 5.75
C ASN A 112 20.06 2.76 5.49
N ILE A 113 20.35 3.89 4.87
CA ILE A 113 19.36 4.82 4.32
C ILE A 113 19.39 4.63 2.81
N PHE A 114 18.23 4.38 2.22
CA PHE A 114 18.12 4.10 0.79
C PHE A 114 17.32 5.21 0.11
N PRO A 115 17.99 6.24 -0.44
CA PRO A 115 17.32 7.38 -1.03
C PRO A 115 16.48 6.98 -2.25
N ALA A 116 15.33 7.63 -2.41
CA ALA A 116 14.52 7.46 -3.61
C ALA A 116 15.25 8.07 -4.82
N PHE A 117 15.27 7.34 -5.94
CA PHE A 117 15.98 7.77 -7.17
C PHE A 117 15.30 8.96 -7.86
N PHE A 118 14.01 9.17 -7.61
CA PHE A 118 13.23 10.25 -8.21
C PHE A 118 12.62 11.11 -7.10
N ARG A 119 12.83 12.42 -7.16
CA ARG A 119 11.92 13.36 -6.48
C ARG A 119 10.61 13.33 -7.25
N PRO A 120 9.45 13.17 -6.59
CA PRO A 120 8.19 13.45 -7.24
C PRO A 120 8.25 14.89 -7.74
N PHE A 121 7.87 15.13 -8.99
CA PHE A 121 7.41 16.44 -9.41
C PHE A 121 6.39 16.89 -8.36
N GLU A 122 6.70 17.97 -7.63
CA GLU A 122 5.86 18.72 -6.68
C GLU A 122 4.84 17.90 -5.86
N GLN A 123 5.09 17.81 -4.54
CA GLN A 123 4.10 17.54 -3.46
C GLN A 123 2.67 17.15 -3.91
N ILE A 124 2.49 15.93 -4.44
CA ILE A 124 1.17 15.32 -4.43
C ILE A 124 1.02 14.77 -3.00
N SER A 125 0.24 15.47 -2.18
CA SER A 125 -0.22 14.94 -0.89
C SER A 125 -1.15 13.76 -1.17
N TRP A 126 -0.56 12.56 -1.26
CA TRP A 126 -1.30 11.30 -1.44
C TRP A 126 -2.19 10.93 -0.24
N TRP A 127 -2.12 11.72 0.82
CA TRP A 127 -2.98 11.68 1.97
C TRP A 127 -3.74 12.99 1.98
N GLY A 128 -4.98 12.97 1.49
CA GLY A 128 -5.87 14.11 1.61
C GLY A 128 -5.88 14.55 3.07
N GLU A 129 -5.62 15.84 3.29
CA GLU A 129 -5.92 16.48 4.58
C GLU A 129 -7.41 16.32 4.83
N TYR A 130 -7.80 15.30 5.59
CA TYR A 130 -9.11 15.26 6.20
C TYR A 130 -9.09 16.26 7.36
N ARG A 131 -9.37 17.52 7.03
CA ARG A 131 -9.91 18.50 7.97
C ARG A 131 -11.44 18.43 7.97
#